data_AF-A0A4Y2AQT9-F1
#
_entry.id   AF-A0A4Y2AQT9-F1
#
_cell.length_a   1.000
_cell.length_b   1.000
_cell.length_c   1.000
_cell.angle_alpha   90.00
_cell.angle_beta   90.00
_cell.angle_gamma   90.00
#
_symmetry.space_group_name_H-M   'P 1'
#
loop_
_entity.id
_entity.type
_entity.pdbx_description
1 polymer ?
#
loop_
_entity_poly.entity_id
_entity_poly.type
_entity_poly.pdbx_seq_one_letter_code
_entity_poly.pdbx_strand_id
1 'polypeptide(L)'
;MEELPIKKSFLSEEKEFCETHFKSTYKINEKGRFVIKLPVYRDINQLGNTKGMAVSGLLSMENKFKFDSEFEKEYKGFMKQYEEAEHISPNKDLDSSKIEYFLPHHAVQH
;
A
#
# COMPACT_ATOMS: atom_id res chain seq x y z
N MET A 1 -18.37 -24.65 5.38
CA MET A 1 -18.05 -23.21 5.42
C MET A 1 -18.98 -22.61 6.46
N GLU A 2 -18.50 -22.49 7.69
CA GLU A 2 -19.30 -21.93 8.79
C GLU A 2 -19.36 -20.42 8.61
N GLU A 3 -20.50 -19.93 8.13
CA GLU A 3 -20.83 -18.51 8.09
C GLU A 3 -21.06 -18.05 9.54
N LEU A 4 -20.05 -17.42 10.14
CA LEU A 4 -20.19 -16.79 11.45
C LEU A 4 -21.10 -15.55 11.34
N PRO A 5 -21.99 -15.30 12.32
CA PRO A 5 -22.95 -14.22 12.25
C PRO A 5 -22.22 -12.87 12.34
N ILE A 6 -22.11 -12.18 11.20
CA ILE A 6 -21.64 -10.80 11.16
C ILE A 6 -22.69 -9.97 11.90
N LYS A 7 -22.36 -9.55 13.13
CA LYS A 7 -23.15 -8.56 13.87
C LYS A 7 -23.38 -7.37 12.95
N LYS A 8 -24.65 -7.19 12.55
CA LYS A 8 -25.15 -6.10 11.71
C LYS A 8 -25.11 -4.79 12.49
N SER A 9 -23.93 -4.36 12.94
CA SER A 9 -23.71 -2.98 13.36
C SER A 9 -23.70 -2.16 12.07
N PHE A 10 -24.71 -1.31 11.90
CA PHE A 10 -24.78 -0.21 10.93
C PHE A 10 -23.44 0.00 10.21
N LEU A 11 -23.35 -0.44 8.96
CA LEU A 11 -22.20 -0.14 8.11
C LEU A 11 -22.07 1.39 8.11
N SER A 12 -20.96 1.93 8.61
CA SER A 12 -20.70 3.36 8.45
C SER A 12 -20.66 3.67 6.94
N GLU A 13 -21.07 4.86 6.53
CA GLU A 13 -21.06 5.28 5.11
C GLU A 13 -19.72 4.99 4.42
N GLU A 14 -18.61 5.11 5.16
CA GLU A 14 -17.25 4.74 4.74
C GLU A 14 -17.11 3.25 4.38
N LYS A 15 -17.71 2.34 5.16
CA LYS A 15 -17.67 0.90 4.87
C LYS A 15 -18.50 0.55 3.65
N GLU A 16 -19.70 1.11 3.54
CA GLU A 16 -20.57 0.87 2.37
C GLU A 16 -19.92 1.40 1.09
N PHE A 17 -19.27 2.57 1.16
CA PHE A 17 -18.47 3.10 0.06
C PHE A 17 -17.34 2.14 -0.34
N CYS A 18 -16.54 1.68 0.63
CA CYS A 18 -15.42 0.77 0.37
C CYS A 18 -15.88 -0.57 -0.24
N GLU A 19 -16.96 -1.16 0.26
CA GLU A 19 -17.52 -2.39 -0.30
C GLU A 19 -18.01 -2.20 -1.74
N THR A 20 -18.72 -1.10 -2.00
CA THR A 20 -19.20 -0.76 -3.34
C THR A 20 -18.05 -0.45 -4.30
N HIS A 21 -17.04 0.30 -3.84
CA HIS A 21 -15.84 0.60 -4.62
C HIS A 21 -15.04 -0.66 -4.96
N PHE A 22 -14.87 -1.55 -3.99
CA PHE A 22 -14.21 -2.83 -4.22
C PHE A 22 -14.97 -3.63 -5.28
N LYS A 23 -16.27 -3.87 -5.10
CA LYS A 23 -17.09 -4.64 -6.07
C LYS A 23 -17.06 -4.05 -7.48
N SER A 24 -17.00 -2.73 -7.62
CA SER A 24 -17.00 -2.04 -8.91
C SER A 24 -15.63 -1.95 -9.60
N THR A 25 -14.53 -1.99 -8.85
CA THR A 25 -13.17 -1.77 -9.39
C THR A 25 -12.30 -3.02 -9.35
N TYR A 26 -12.73 -4.03 -8.61
CA TYR A 26 -12.12 -5.34 -8.55
C TYR A 26 -12.17 -6.03 -9.92
N LYS A 27 -11.02 -6.56 -10.33
CA LYS A 27 -10.93 -7.52 -11.42
C LYS A 27 -9.77 -8.49 -11.19
N ILE A 28 -9.85 -9.65 -11.81
CA ILE A 28 -8.72 -10.57 -11.95
C ILE A 28 -8.15 -10.35 -13.36
N ASN A 29 -6.85 -10.09 -13.47
CA ASN A 29 -6.21 -9.93 -14.77
C ASN A 29 -5.92 -11.30 -15.43
N GLU A 30 -5.43 -11.29 -16.66
CA GLU A 30 -5.09 -12.50 -17.43
C GLU A 30 -4.04 -13.40 -16.75
N LYS A 31 -3.25 -12.84 -15.83
CA LYS A 31 -2.24 -13.56 -15.03
C LYS A 31 -2.82 -14.09 -13.70
N GLY A 32 -4.14 -14.01 -13.49
CA GLY A 32 -4.78 -14.45 -12.25
C GLY A 32 -4.56 -13.52 -11.04
N ARG A 33 -4.06 -12.29 -11.25
CA ARG A 33 -3.78 -11.34 -10.16
C ARG A 33 -4.98 -10.44 -9.87
N PHE A 34 -5.19 -10.17 -8.59
CA PHE A 34 -6.15 -9.18 -8.12
C PHE A 34 -5.69 -7.76 -8.53
N VAL A 35 -6.56 -7.04 -9.22
CA VAL A 35 -6.37 -5.63 -9.57
C VAL A 35 -7.56 -4.87 -9.01
N ILE A 36 -7.29 -3.95 -8.09
CA ILE A 36 -8.29 -3.16 -7.38
C ILE A 36 -7.83 -1.70 -7.42
N LYS A 37 -8.77 -0.77 -7.55
CA LYS A 37 -8.47 0.64 -7.41
C LYS A 37 -8.51 1.02 -5.94
N LEU A 38 -7.53 1.79 -5.47
CA LEU A 38 -7.55 2.28 -4.10
C LEU A 38 -8.74 3.24 -3.92
N PRO A 39 -9.60 3.02 -2.91
CA PRO A 39 -10.73 3.89 -2.64
C PRO A 39 -10.24 5.24 -2.12
N VAL A 40 -10.76 6.32 -2.69
CA VAL A 40 -10.56 7.69 -2.23
C VAL A 40 -11.91 8.21 -1.76
N TYR A 41 -12.15 8.15 -0.44
CA TYR A 41 -13.44 8.50 0.16
C TYR A 41 -13.65 10.01 0.33
N ARG A 42 -12.59 10.75 0.64
CA ARG A 42 -12.60 12.22 0.80
C ARG A 42 -11.69 12.86 -0.24
N ASP A 43 -11.65 14.17 -0.26
CA ASP A 43 -10.72 14.92 -1.12
C ASP A 43 -9.27 14.50 -0.85
N ILE A 44 -8.60 13.98 -1.88
CA ILE A 44 -7.23 13.48 -1.82
C ILE A 44 -6.22 14.58 -1.45
N ASN A 45 -6.56 15.85 -1.71
CA ASN A 45 -5.76 17.00 -1.30
C ASN A 45 -5.69 17.17 0.23
N GLN A 46 -6.55 16.50 0.99
CA GLN A 46 -6.55 16.55 2.46
C GLN A 46 -5.52 15.59 3.10
N LEU A 47 -4.83 14.75 2.32
CA LEU A 47 -3.82 13.81 2.83
C LEU A 47 -2.60 14.48 3.49
N GLY A 48 -2.39 15.78 3.27
CA GLY A 48 -1.30 16.52 3.88
C GLY A 48 0.09 16.06 3.42
N ASN A 49 1.10 16.22 4.29
CA ASN A 49 2.50 15.91 3.97
C ASN A 49 2.79 14.38 4.07
N THR A 50 2.39 13.65 3.03
CA THR A 50 2.65 12.20 2.92
C THR A 50 4.13 11.88 2.71
N LYS A 51 4.89 12.78 2.05
CA LYS A 51 6.33 12.60 1.81
C LYS A 51 7.13 12.52 3.09
N GLY A 52 6.88 13.44 4.03
CA GLY A 52 7.57 13.45 5.33
C GLY A 52 7.34 12.16 6.11
N MET A 53 6.10 11.64 6.08
CA MET A 53 5.76 10.37 6.71
C MET A 53 6.48 9.19 6.06
N ALA A 54 6.51 9.14 4.72
CA ALA A 54 7.20 8.08 3.98
C ALA A 54 8.72 8.09 4.23
N VAL A 55 9.35 9.27 4.24
CA VAL A 55 10.78 9.42 4.54
C VAL A 55 11.10 9.00 5.98
N SER A 56 10.27 9.41 6.94
CA SER A 56 10.44 9.00 8.34
C SER A 56 10.36 7.48 8.51
N GLY A 57 9.39 6.84 7.84
CA GLY A 57 9.26 5.39 7.80
C GLY A 57 10.49 4.70 7.21
N LEU A 58 11.01 5.22 6.09
CA LEU A 58 12.23 4.71 5.46
C LEU A 58 13.44 4.81 6.40
N LEU A 59 13.68 5.97 7.01
CA LEU A 59 14.78 6.17 7.95
C LEU A 59 14.67 5.25 9.18
N SER A 60 13.45 5.01 9.66
CA SER A 60 13.21 4.05 10.75
C SER A 60 13.63 2.64 10.35
N MET A 61 13.30 2.20 9.14
CA MET A 61 13.72 0.90 8.61
C MET A 61 15.22 0.81 8.41
N GLU A 62 15.86 1.83 7.83
CA GLU A 62 17.32 1.87 7.68
C GLU A 62 18.04 1.80 9.02
N ASN A 63 17.48 2.40 10.08
CA ASN A 63 18.04 2.26 11.42
C ASN A 63 17.90 0.84 11.96
N LYS A 64 16.80 0.12 11.67
CA LYS A 64 16.66 -1.29 12.06
C LYS A 64 17.67 -2.19 11.35
N PHE A 65 17.91 -1.95 10.05
CA PHE A 65 18.89 -2.70 9.26
C PHE A 65 20.29 -2.66 9.85
N LYS A 66 20.68 -1.55 10.50
CA LYS A 66 21.99 -1.43 11.17
C LYS A 66 22.18 -2.44 12.30
N PHE A 67 21.11 -2.89 12.93
CA PHE A 67 21.14 -3.82 14.06
C PHE A 67 20.70 -5.23 13.68
N ASP A 68 20.10 -5.40 12.50
CA ASP A 68 19.58 -6.68 11.99
C ASP A 68 19.87 -6.80 10.48
N SER A 69 21.00 -7.43 10.17
CA SER A 69 21.48 -7.62 8.80
C SER A 69 20.73 -8.71 8.04
N GLU A 70 20.13 -9.66 8.76
CA GLU A 70 19.28 -10.69 8.16
C GLU A 70 17.99 -10.05 7.65
N PHE A 71 17.35 -9.23 8.49
CA PHE A 71 16.17 -8.46 8.10
C PHE A 71 16.43 -7.52 6.92
N GLU A 72 17.58 -6.84 6.89
CA GLU A 72 17.96 -6.02 5.75
C GLU A 72 18.03 -6.83 4.44
N LYS A 73 18.66 -7.99 4.49
CA LYS A 73 18.84 -8.88 3.34
C LYS A 73 17.49 -9.40 2.85
N GLU A 74 16.62 -9.85 3.74
CA GLU A 74 15.28 -10.33 3.40
C GLU A 74 14.44 -9.22 2.76
N TYR A 75 14.44 -8.03 3.37
CA TYR A 75 13.69 -6.89 2.83
C TYR A 75 14.16 -6.50 1.43
N LYS A 76 15.48 -6.34 1.23
CA LYS A 76 16.04 -5.99 -0.08
C LYS A 76 15.78 -7.08 -1.12
N GLY A 77 15.84 -8.35 -0.71
CA GLY A 77 15.47 -9.49 -1.54
C GLY A 77 14.01 -9.42 -2.00
N PHE A 78 13.10 -9.14 -1.06
CA PHE A 78 11.67 -8.97 -1.35
C PHE A 78 11.43 -7.79 -2.32
N MET A 79 12.01 -6.62 -2.06
CA MET A 79 11.84 -5.44 -2.92
C MET A 79 12.31 -5.71 -4.35
N LYS A 80 13.41 -6.46 -4.52
CA LYS A 80 13.90 -6.89 -5.84
C LYS A 80 12.91 -7.83 -6.53
N GLN A 81 12.39 -8.84 -5.82
CA GLN A 81 11.34 -9.72 -6.38
C GLN A 81 10.09 -8.93 -6.78
N TYR A 82 9.73 -7.91 -6.00
CA TYR A 82 8.58 -7.06 -6.26
C TYR A 82 8.77 -6.21 -7.52
N GLU A 83 9.97 -5.68 -7.74
CA GLU A 83 10.37 -5.00 -8.97
C GLU A 83 10.36 -5.96 -10.18
N GLU A 84 10.99 -7.14 -10.04
CA GLU A 84 11.03 -8.18 -11.10
C GLU A 84 9.64 -8.70 -11.48
N ALA A 85 8.70 -8.71 -10.53
CA ALA A 85 7.30 -9.07 -10.76
C ALA A 85 6.47 -7.96 -11.43
N GLU A 86 7.09 -6.83 -11.75
CA GLU A 86 6.49 -5.60 -12.29
C GLU A 86 5.40 -5.02 -11.35
N HIS A 87 5.53 -5.25 -10.04
CA HIS A 87 4.60 -4.70 -9.05
C HIS A 87 4.96 -3.26 -8.66
N ILE A 88 6.26 -2.93 -8.73
CA ILE A 88 6.81 -1.60 -8.48
C ILE A 88 7.89 -1.31 -9.51
N SER A 89 8.19 -0.02 -9.71
CA SER A 89 9.32 0.42 -10.51
C SER A 89 9.97 1.64 -9.86
N PRO A 90 11.29 1.84 -9.99
CA PRO A 90 11.92 3.06 -9.55
C PRO A 90 11.28 4.28 -10.22
N ASN A 91 10.89 5.29 -9.44
CA ASN A 91 10.42 6.54 -10.01
C ASN A 91 11.62 7.29 -10.61
N LYS A 92 11.61 7.52 -11.93
CA LYS A 92 12.65 8.26 -12.67
C LYS A 92 12.30 9.73 -12.90
N ASP A 93 11.02 10.07 -12.75
CA ASP A 93 10.49 11.40 -13.00
C ASP A 93 10.16 12.06 -11.66
N LEU A 94 11.09 12.85 -11.14
CA LEU A 94 10.88 13.69 -9.95
C LEU A 94 10.42 15.09 -10.38
N ASP A 95 9.39 15.15 -11.24
CA ASP A 95 8.80 16.43 -11.62
C ASP A 95 8.07 17.01 -10.40
N SER A 96 8.77 17.90 -9.69
CA SER A 96 8.28 18.56 -8.48
C SER A 96 7.06 19.45 -8.72
N SER A 97 6.64 19.64 -9.98
CA SER A 97 5.40 20.34 -10.33
C SER A 97 4.14 19.48 -10.23
N LYS A 98 4.27 18.15 -10.10
CA LYS A 98 3.13 17.24 -9.91
C LYS A 98 2.87 16.99 -8.42
N ILE A 99 1.59 16.91 -8.05
CA ILE A 99 1.19 16.48 -6.71
C ILE A 99 1.50 14.97 -6.60
N GLU A 100 2.53 14.64 -5.83
CA GLU A 100 2.94 13.26 -5.54
C GLU A 100 2.51 12.87 -4.12
N TYR A 101 1.78 11.76 -4.01
CA TYR A 101 1.45 11.13 -2.73
C TYR A 101 2.38 9.97 -2.48
N PHE A 102 2.98 9.92 -1.29
CA PHE A 102 3.94 8.89 -0.92
C PHE A 102 3.29 7.92 0.07
N LEU A 103 3.25 6.64 -0.29
CA LEU A 103 2.84 5.57 0.61
C LEU A 103 4.08 4.95 1.25
N PRO A 104 4.22 4.95 2.58
CA PRO A 104 5.30 4.23 3.24
C PRO A 104 5.15 2.74 2.97
N HIS A 105 6.21 2.12 2.47
CA HIS A 105 6.30 0.66 2.47
C HIS A 105 6.82 0.22 3.84
N HIS A 106 6.08 -0.65 4.52
CA HIS A 106 6.50 -1.25 5.78
C HIS A 106 6.92 -2.68 5.53
N ALA A 107 8.18 -3.00 5.83
CA ALA A 107 8.62 -4.40 5.87
C ALA A 107 7.79 -5.17 6.91
N VAL A 108 7.17 -6.27 6.47
CA VAL A 108 6.51 -7.23 7.33
C VAL A 108 7.47 -8.41 7.51
N GLN A 109 7.82 -8.70 8.76
CA GLN A 109 8.60 -9.87 9.14
C GLN A 109 7.60 -10.98 9.50
N HIS A 110 7.73 -12.16 8.89
CA HIS A 110 6.88 -13.32 9.17
C HIS A 110 7.50 -14.22 10.23
#